data_AF-A0A5P8JRS5-F1
#
_entry.id   AF-A0A5P8JRS5-F1
#
_cell.length_a   1.000
_cell.length_b   1.000
_cell.length_c   1.000
_cell.angle_alpha   90.00
_cell.angle_beta   90.00
_cell.angle_gamma   90.00
#
_symmetry.space_group_name_H-M   'P 1'
#
loop_
_entity.id
_entity.type
_entity.pdbx_description
1 polymer ?
#
loop_
_entity_poly.entity_id
_entity_poly.type
_entity_poly.pdbx_seq_one_letter_code
_entity_poly.pdbx_strand_id
1 'polypeptide(L)' 'MRERIDFWYQVSLDCHLAFILEGVENAEEVAYAQDLGIQLFQGYYFSKPALPAL' A
#
# COMPACT_ATOMS: atom_id res chain seq x y z
N MET A 1 11.91 4.83 -4.61
CA MET A 1 10.79 4.05 -4.03
C MET A 1 9.50 4.85 -4.15
N ARG A 2 9.45 6.04 -3.54
CA ARG A 2 8.37 7.04 -3.66
C ARG A 2 7.93 7.30 -5.11
N GLU A 3 8.85 7.69 -5.99
CA GLU A 3 8.53 7.94 -7.41
C GLU A 3 7.86 6.76 -8.14
N ARG A 4 8.12 5.51 -7.70
CA ARG A 4 7.47 4.32 -8.27
C ARG A 4 6.05 4.14 -7.73
N ILE A 5 5.81 4.49 -6.47
CA ILE A 5 4.48 4.46 -5.85
C ILE A 5 3.59 5.50 -6.54
N ASP A 6 4.09 6.72 -6.73
CA ASP A 6 3.37 7.79 -7.42
C ASP A 6 2.96 7.36 -8.83
N PHE A 7 3.91 6.85 -9.61
CA PHE A 7 3.67 6.39 -10.98
C PHE A 7 2.62 5.28 -11.04
N TRP A 8 2.76 4.22 -10.23
CA TRP A 8 1.85 3.08 -10.28
C TRP A 8 0.47 3.41 -9.71
N TYR A 9 0.40 4.29 -8.72
CA TYR A 9 -0.87 4.78 -8.22
C TYR A 9 -1.60 5.59 -9.30
N GLN A 10 -0.91 6.47 -10.02
CA GLN A 10 -1.52 7.20 -11.13
C GLN A 10 -2.04 6.26 -12.22
N VAL A 11 -1.25 5.25 -12.61
CA VAL A 11 -1.69 4.22 -13.57
C VAL A 11 -2.95 3.50 -13.07
N SER A 12 -3.05 3.21 -11.77
CA SER A 12 -4.24 2.58 -11.21
C SER A 12 -5.48 3.47 -11.31
N LEU A 13 -5.34 4.79 -11.11
CA LEU A 13 -6.42 5.75 -11.25
C LEU A 13 -6.89 5.83 -12.72
N ASP A 14 -5.94 5.94 -13.64
CA ASP A 14 -6.20 6.05 -15.09
C ASP A 14 -6.89 4.79 -15.65
N CYS A 15 -6.55 3.61 -15.11
CA CYS A 15 -7.12 2.33 -15.52
C CYS A 15 -8.31 1.86 -14.66
N HIS A 16 -8.76 2.67 -13.69
CA HIS A 16 -9.83 2.31 -12.76
C HIS A 16 -9.59 0.98 -12.01
N LEU A 17 -8.36 0.77 -11.55
CA LEU A 17 -7.94 -0.43 -10.83
C LEU A 17 -7.94 -0.20 -9.33
N ALA A 18 -8.25 -1.25 -8.57
CA ALA A 18 -7.92 -1.27 -7.15
C ALA A 18 -6.39 -1.28 -6.98
N PHE A 19 -5.90 -0.50 -6.02
CA PHE A 19 -4.47 -0.38 -5.73
C PHE A 19 -4.21 -0.72 -4.27
N ILE A 20 -3.30 -1.67 -4.03
CA ILE A 20 -2.85 -2.07 -2.69
C ILE A 20 -1.35 -1.81 -2.61
N LEU A 21 -0.92 -1.03 -1.62
CA LEU A 21 0.50 -0.86 -1.32
C LEU A 21 0.96 -1.99 -0.40
N GLU A 22 1.77 -2.90 -0.93
CA GLU A 22 2.32 -4.04 -0.18
C GLU A 22 3.72 -3.78 0.39
N GLY A 23 4.09 -4.54 1.42
CA GLY A 23 5.42 -4.49 2.04
C GLY A 23 5.62 -3.31 2.98
N VAL A 24 4.56 -2.74 3.54
CA VAL A 24 4.65 -1.61 4.49
C VAL A 24 5.19 -2.07 5.85
N GLU A 25 6.25 -1.43 6.32
CA GLU A 25 6.96 -1.81 7.55
C GLU A 25 6.86 -0.76 8.67
N ASN A 26 6.55 0.49 8.35
CA ASN A 26 6.54 1.58 9.31
C ASN A 26 5.47 2.65 9.05
N ALA A 27 5.27 3.52 10.03
CA ALA A 27 4.26 4.58 9.97
C ALA A 27 4.59 5.69 8.97
N GLU A 28 5.87 5.94 8.67
CA GLU A 28 6.28 6.98 7.71
C GLU A 28 5.85 6.62 6.29
N GLU A 29 5.94 5.34 5.92
CA GLU A 29 5.46 4.81 4.65
C GLU A 29 3.94 4.92 4.53
N VAL A 30 3.21 4.64 5.62
CA VAL A 30 1.76 4.79 5.67
C VAL A 30 1.38 6.26 5.47
N ALA A 31 2.00 7.17 6.22
CA ALA A 31 1.70 8.60 6.14
C ALA A 31 1.92 9.14 4.72
N TYR A 32 3.07 8.83 4.11
CA TYR A 32 3.35 9.22 2.73
C TYR A 32 2.30 8.70 1.74
N ALA A 33 1.91 7.43 1.85
CA ALA A 33 0.94 6.84 0.93
C ALA A 33 -0.50 7.36 1.17
N GLN A 34 -0.85 7.68 2.41
CA GLN A 34 -2.12 8.34 2.74
C GLN A 34 -2.19 9.76 2.18
N ASP A 35 -1.08 10.51 2.21
CA ASP A 35 -1.00 11.85 1.59
C ASP A 35 -1.22 11.80 0.07
N LEU A 36 -0.85 10.69 -0.59
CA LEU A 36 -1.16 10.44 -2.01
C LEU A 36 -2.62 9.99 -2.24
N GLY A 37 -3.35 9.63 -1.20
CA GLY A 37 -4.71 9.12 -1.27
C GLY A 37 -4.83 7.60 -1.41
N ILE A 38 -3.74 6.84 -1.24
CA ILE A 38 -3.79 5.37 -1.20
C ILE A 38 -4.51 4.93 0.09
N GLN A 39 -5.45 3.98 -0.03
CA GLN A 39 -6.30 3.56 1.08
C GLN A 39 -6.13 2.09 1.49
N LEU A 40 -5.55 1.26 0.61
CA LEU A 40 -5.39 -0.17 0.86
C LEU A 40 -3.91 -0.50 1.06
N PHE A 41 -3.63 -1.25 2.11
CA PHE A 41 -2.28 -1.54 2.56
C PHE A 41 -2.15 -3.00 2.97
N GLN A 42 -0.96 -3.55 2.74
CA GLN A 42 -0.54 -4.82 3.31
C GLN A 42 0.92 -4.70 3.74
N GLY A 43 1.25 -5.23 4.91
CA GLY A 43 2.62 -5.21 5.39
C GLY A 43 2.71 -5.54 6.87
N TYR A 44 3.92 -5.84 7.33
CA TYR A 44 4.19 -6.23 8.71
C TYR A 44 3.84 -5.13 9.72
N TYR A 45 3.78 -3.88 9.27
CA TYR A 45 3.24 -2.78 10.08
C TYR A 45 1.79 -3.04 10.53
N PHE A 46 0.96 -3.63 9.65
CA PHE A 46 -0.45 -3.90 9.93
C PHE A 46 -0.66 -5.30 10.50
N SER A 47 -0.15 -6.32 9.81
CA SER A 47 -0.27 -7.71 10.24
C SER A 47 0.76 -8.59 9.55
N LYS A 48 1.25 -9.61 10.27
CA LYS A 48 2.12 -10.64 9.71
C LYS A 48 1.26 -11.77 9.12
N PRO A 49 1.74 -12.46 8.08
CA PRO A 49 1.11 -13.70 7.60
C PRO A 49 0.91 -14.68 8.76
N ALA A 50 -0.29 -15.24 8.83
CA ALA A 50 -0.67 -16.22 9.85
C ALA A 50 -1.13 -17.51 9.17
N LEU A 51 -0.91 -18.63 9.85
CA LEU A 51 -1.50 -19.90 9.43
C LEU A 51 -3.03 -19.87 9.65
N PRO A 52 -3.82 -20.61 8.87
CA PRO A 52 -5.26 -20.75 9.11
C PRO A 52 -5.52 -21.23 10.55
N ALA A 53 -6.51 -20.63 11.22
CA ALA A 53 -7.00 -21.15 12.49
C ALA A 53 -7.79 -22.45 12.26
N LEU A 54 -7.64 -23.41 13.17
CA LEU A 54 -8.39 -24.68 13.19
C LEU A 54 -9.82 -24.49 13.71
#